data_AF-A0A486UH01-F1
#
_entry.id   AF-A0A486UH01-F1
#
_cell.length_a   1.000
_cell.length_b   1.000
_cell.length_c   1.000
_cell.angle_alpha   90.00
_cell.angle_beta   90.00
_cell.angle_gamma   90.00
#
_symmetry.space_group_name_H-M   'P 1'
#
loop_
_entity.id
_entity.type
_entity.pdbx_description
1 polymer ?
#
loop_
_entity_poly.entity_id
_entity_poly.type
_entity_poly.pdbx_seq_one_letter_code
_entity_poly.pdbx_strand_id
1 'polypeptide(L)'
;MPQRQILSSEEKERLLIVPDDDVFLTRRCFLSEHDLALINKHRRPANRLGFAVLLCYLRGPGFPPDKSISPHDCVVFRLAAHLKVQSDLWAEYASREVTRWEHLAELYRYLELSPFNRALQKTCIRHLYPHAMRTDRGFLLAEEMLSWLHNNKVIFPSVEVIERTLAEATTLANRAVFSALTAQLEPGHKAALDRLLVSEGEQPSRLAWLLQPPGKINGKNVLQHIDRLNAIESLALPDGIALSVHQNRLLKLAREGRKMSSRDLARFTDVRRYASLVCIISEARSTLTDEVIDLHERILSSLFSRAKRTQAERLQQTGKLIQSKLKQYVTVGQALLNARESGEDPWAAIEDVLPWQEFINSVEETRFLSRKDNFDPLHLITEKYSTLRKYAPRMLSVLQFRAAPAAMQLSDALDTVRDMYRKQLRKVPPSAPIGFIPESWRKVVITPTGIDRKYYEFCVLNELKGALRSGDTWVKGSRRYRNFDDYLIPSDDFEKSLRDNQLPLAVPADCHEYIKSRLTLLASRLEEVNAMALAGDLPDVDISDKGVKITPLDNSVPSAASPFGDLVYGMPPHPKRGPLGKRKISYVKPVF
;
A
#
# COMPACT_ATOMS: atom_id res chain seq x y z
N MET A 1 6.08 13.38 -34.82
CA MET A 1 6.24 13.73 -33.40
C MET A 1 7.62 13.28 -32.97
N PRO A 2 8.44 14.11 -32.30
CA PRO A 2 9.74 13.67 -31.82
C PRO A 2 9.55 12.43 -30.94
N GLN A 3 10.34 11.38 -31.19
CA GLN A 3 10.27 10.14 -30.42
C GLN A 3 10.52 10.51 -28.95
N ARG A 4 9.52 10.28 -28.11
CA ARG A 4 9.65 10.50 -26.67
C ARG A 4 10.68 9.50 -26.17
N GLN A 5 11.80 9.99 -25.64
CA GLN A 5 12.82 9.11 -25.05
C GLN A 5 12.17 8.27 -23.95
N ILE A 6 12.35 6.95 -24.03
CA ILE A 6 11.79 5.99 -23.07
C ILE A 6 12.73 5.80 -21.88
N LEU A 7 14.03 5.91 -22.16
CA LEU A 7 15.10 5.77 -21.18
C LEU A 7 15.80 7.12 -21.03
N SER A 8 16.06 7.53 -19.80
CA SER A 8 16.95 8.66 -19.52
C SER A 8 18.40 8.32 -19.92
N SER A 9 19.27 9.33 -20.05
CA SER A 9 20.70 9.07 -20.32
C SER A 9 21.33 8.19 -19.23
N GLU A 10 20.99 8.43 -17.96
CA GLU A 10 21.46 7.62 -16.83
C GLU A 10 20.94 6.17 -16.91
N GLU A 11 19.66 5.97 -17.29
CA GLU A 11 19.10 4.63 -17.47
C GLU A 11 19.78 3.87 -18.61
N LYS A 12 20.12 4.57 -19.70
CA LYS A 12 20.87 3.98 -20.83
C LYS A 12 22.27 3.53 -20.42
N GLU A 13 22.97 4.34 -19.64
CA GLU A 13 24.29 3.98 -19.10
C GLU A 13 24.18 2.76 -18.18
N ARG A 14 23.19 2.76 -17.27
CA ARG A 14 22.95 1.64 -16.34
C ARG A 14 22.69 0.30 -17.03
N LEU A 15 22.05 0.28 -18.21
CA LEU A 15 21.86 -0.96 -18.97
C LEU A 15 23.18 -1.61 -19.43
N LEU A 16 24.26 -0.82 -19.52
CA LEU A 16 25.57 -1.24 -19.97
C LEU A 16 26.58 -1.41 -18.82
N ILE A 17 26.16 -1.22 -17.57
CA ILE A 17 27.03 -1.37 -16.41
C ILE A 17 27.10 -2.85 -15.99
N VAL A 18 28.31 -3.29 -15.69
CA VAL A 18 28.55 -4.57 -15.02
C VAL A 18 28.44 -4.33 -13.51
N PRO A 19 27.57 -5.06 -12.79
CA PRO A 19 27.49 -4.92 -11.33
C PRO A 19 28.79 -5.32 -10.62
N ASP A 20 29.22 -4.49 -9.66
CA ASP A 20 30.33 -4.73 -8.72
C ASP A 20 29.96 -5.72 -7.60
N ASP A 21 29.27 -6.81 -7.95
CA ASP A 21 28.90 -7.86 -6.99
C ASP A 21 29.85 -9.05 -7.14
N ASP A 22 30.52 -9.43 -6.04
CA ASP A 22 31.56 -10.47 -6.05
C ASP A 22 31.02 -11.84 -6.50
N VAL A 23 29.79 -12.17 -6.09
CA VAL A 23 29.14 -13.43 -6.46
C VAL A 23 28.79 -13.43 -7.95
N PHE A 24 28.22 -12.34 -8.45
CA PHE A 24 27.93 -12.15 -9.86
C PHE A 24 29.19 -12.21 -10.73
N LEU A 25 30.24 -11.49 -10.34
CA LEU A 25 31.53 -11.47 -11.04
C LEU A 25 32.19 -12.86 -11.03
N THR A 26 32.12 -13.60 -9.92
CA THR A 26 32.64 -14.97 -9.83
C THR A 26 31.91 -15.92 -10.78
N ARG A 27 30.57 -15.90 -10.78
CA ARG A 27 29.77 -16.73 -11.69
C ARG A 27 30.03 -16.38 -13.15
N ARG A 28 30.16 -15.10 -13.45
CA ARG A 28 30.39 -14.61 -14.81
C ARG A 28 31.79 -14.92 -15.34
N CYS A 29 32.81 -14.81 -14.50
CA CYS A 29 34.20 -15.10 -14.85
C CYS A 29 34.54 -16.59 -14.79
N PHE A 30 33.56 -17.46 -14.53
CA PHE A 30 33.76 -18.90 -14.56
C PHE A 30 34.02 -19.39 -15.99
N LEU A 31 35.13 -20.13 -16.15
CA LEU A 31 35.55 -20.76 -17.39
C LEU A 31 35.54 -22.28 -17.21
N SER A 32 34.76 -22.98 -18.03
CA SER A 32 34.77 -24.43 -18.09
C SER A 32 36.03 -24.96 -18.80
N GLU A 33 36.29 -26.27 -18.72
CA GLU A 33 37.39 -26.90 -19.47
C GLU A 33 37.26 -26.69 -20.99
N HIS A 34 36.02 -26.69 -21.50
CA HIS A 34 35.73 -26.41 -22.90
C HIS A 34 36.06 -24.96 -23.27
N ASP A 35 35.75 -24.00 -22.39
CA ASP A 35 36.10 -22.59 -22.58
C ASP A 35 37.63 -22.42 -22.62
N LEU A 36 38.34 -23.04 -21.69
CA LEU A 36 39.80 -22.99 -21.64
C LEU A 36 40.44 -23.62 -22.88
N ALA A 37 39.91 -24.74 -23.36
CA ALA A 37 40.37 -25.37 -24.59
C ALA A 37 40.17 -24.44 -25.81
N LEU A 38 39.04 -23.72 -25.87
CA LEU A 38 38.77 -22.73 -26.92
C LEU A 38 39.73 -21.54 -26.84
N ILE A 39 39.87 -20.94 -25.65
CA ILE A 39 40.76 -19.79 -25.39
C ILE A 39 42.21 -20.13 -25.74
N ASN A 40 42.68 -21.35 -25.41
CA ASN A 40 44.07 -21.76 -25.61
C ASN A 40 44.44 -22.02 -27.09
N LYS A 41 43.49 -21.99 -28.04
CA LYS A 41 43.80 -22.02 -29.47
C LYS A 41 44.50 -20.75 -29.95
N HIS A 42 44.33 -19.63 -29.24
CA HIS A 42 44.93 -18.35 -29.59
C HIS A 42 46.35 -18.23 -29.02
N ARG A 43 47.34 -17.98 -29.89
CA ARG A 43 48.77 -18.04 -29.53
C ARG A 43 49.27 -16.90 -28.63
N ARG A 44 48.74 -15.69 -28.76
CA ARG A 44 49.23 -14.50 -28.03
C ARG A 44 48.52 -14.34 -26.67
N PRO A 45 49.22 -13.99 -25.58
CA PRO A 45 48.61 -13.70 -24.28
C PRO A 45 47.48 -12.66 -24.35
N ALA A 46 47.69 -11.57 -25.12
CA ALA A 46 46.66 -10.54 -25.34
C ALA A 46 45.41 -11.10 -26.04
N ASN A 47 45.57 -12.00 -27.01
CA ASN A 47 44.44 -12.63 -27.70
C ASN A 47 43.67 -13.59 -26.79
N ARG A 48 44.37 -14.34 -25.92
CA ARG A 48 43.75 -15.24 -24.93
C ARG A 48 42.93 -14.45 -23.92
N LEU A 49 43.50 -13.37 -23.37
CA LEU A 49 42.79 -12.49 -22.44
C LEU A 49 41.60 -11.81 -23.12
N GLY A 50 41.80 -11.21 -24.30
CA GLY A 50 40.76 -10.53 -25.05
C GLY A 50 39.60 -11.44 -25.42
N PHE A 51 39.89 -12.65 -25.90
CA PHE A 51 38.87 -13.66 -26.20
C PHE A 51 38.07 -14.08 -24.95
N ALA A 52 38.74 -14.31 -23.82
CA ALA A 52 38.08 -14.67 -22.57
C ALA A 52 37.20 -13.53 -22.03
N VAL A 53 37.65 -12.27 -22.13
CA VAL A 53 36.85 -11.09 -21.77
C VAL A 53 35.60 -11.04 -22.64
N LEU A 54 35.72 -11.14 -23.97
CA LEU A 54 34.57 -11.16 -24.87
C LEU A 54 33.59 -12.30 -24.54
N LEU A 55 34.10 -13.50 -24.26
CA LEU A 55 33.30 -14.66 -23.87
C LEU A 55 32.46 -14.37 -22.61
N CYS A 56 33.09 -13.89 -21.54
CA CYS A 56 32.42 -13.58 -20.28
C CYS A 56 31.44 -12.40 -20.39
N TYR A 57 31.69 -11.45 -21.29
CA TYR A 57 30.77 -10.35 -21.59
C TYR A 57 29.54 -10.82 -22.38
N LEU A 58 29.70 -11.69 -23.37
CA LEU A 58 28.58 -12.26 -24.11
C LEU A 58 27.76 -13.24 -23.27
N ARG A 59 28.41 -14.02 -22.39
CA ARG A 59 27.74 -14.96 -21.47
C ARG A 59 27.05 -14.27 -20.29
N GLY A 60 27.58 -13.14 -19.81
CA GLY A 60 26.97 -12.38 -18.73
C GLY A 60 25.97 -11.36 -19.27
N PRO A 61 26.38 -10.09 -19.42
CA PRO A 61 25.51 -8.98 -19.78
C PRO A 61 25.06 -8.99 -21.25
N GLY A 62 25.48 -9.92 -22.10
CA GLY A 62 24.93 -10.12 -23.45
C GLY A 62 25.44 -9.16 -24.53
N PHE A 63 26.36 -8.24 -24.20
CA PHE A 63 27.02 -7.34 -25.15
C PHE A 63 28.55 -7.36 -24.99
N PRO A 64 29.32 -7.25 -26.09
CA PRO A 64 30.78 -7.13 -26.00
C PRO A 64 31.20 -5.69 -25.61
N PRO A 65 32.29 -5.52 -24.83
CA PRO A 65 32.84 -4.21 -24.51
C PRO A 65 33.35 -3.53 -25.80
N ASP A 66 33.16 -2.22 -25.92
CA ASP A 66 33.63 -1.47 -27.09
C ASP A 66 35.17 -1.38 -27.15
N LYS A 67 35.73 -1.07 -28.32
CA LYS A 67 37.18 -0.84 -28.46
C LYS A 67 37.66 0.40 -27.72
N SER A 68 36.78 1.40 -27.58
CA SER A 68 37.10 2.70 -26.98
C SER A 68 36.89 2.74 -25.46
N ILE A 69 36.24 1.72 -24.90
CA ILE A 69 35.85 1.65 -23.50
C ILE A 69 36.57 0.46 -22.88
N SER A 70 37.35 0.69 -21.82
CA SER A 70 37.97 -0.41 -21.08
C SER A 70 36.89 -1.29 -20.44
N PRO A 71 37.00 -2.63 -20.53
CA PRO A 71 36.18 -3.54 -19.76
C PRO A 71 36.36 -3.29 -18.27
N HIS A 72 35.43 -3.83 -17.50
CA HIS A 72 35.40 -3.74 -16.06
C HIS A 72 36.67 -4.35 -15.45
N ASP A 73 37.41 -3.57 -14.66
CA ASP A 73 38.74 -3.93 -14.17
C ASP A 73 38.74 -5.27 -13.40
N CYS A 74 37.75 -5.48 -12.53
CA CYS A 74 37.63 -6.75 -11.79
C CYS A 74 37.42 -7.97 -12.69
N VAL A 75 36.74 -7.82 -13.84
CA VAL A 75 36.56 -8.92 -14.80
C VAL A 75 37.90 -9.24 -15.46
N VAL A 76 38.62 -8.21 -15.91
CA VAL A 76 39.94 -8.37 -16.55
C VAL A 76 40.94 -9.00 -15.57
N PHE A 77 40.99 -8.51 -14.33
CA PHE A 77 41.90 -9.01 -13.30
C PHE A 77 41.66 -10.48 -12.98
N ARG A 78 40.39 -10.89 -12.78
CA ARG A 78 40.05 -12.30 -12.50
C ARG A 78 40.41 -13.22 -13.66
N LEU A 79 40.10 -12.81 -14.89
CA LEU A 79 40.42 -13.60 -16.07
C LEU A 79 41.93 -13.67 -16.32
N ALA A 80 42.66 -12.58 -16.11
CA ALA A 80 44.11 -12.55 -16.21
C ALA A 80 44.77 -13.51 -15.20
N ALA A 81 44.30 -13.48 -13.94
CA ALA A 81 44.75 -14.41 -12.89
C ALA A 81 44.44 -15.87 -13.26
N HIS A 82 43.23 -16.16 -13.74
CA HIS A 82 42.81 -17.51 -14.13
C HIS A 82 43.63 -18.05 -15.31
N LEU A 83 43.95 -17.20 -16.30
CA LEU A 83 44.71 -17.56 -17.50
C LEU A 83 46.24 -17.48 -17.32
N LYS A 84 46.71 -17.00 -16.16
CA LYS A 84 48.13 -16.74 -15.84
C LYS A 84 48.79 -15.78 -16.85
N VAL A 85 48.13 -14.67 -17.15
CA VAL A 85 48.60 -13.59 -18.05
C VAL A 85 48.55 -12.24 -17.35
N GLN A 86 49.21 -11.22 -17.92
CA GLN A 86 49.16 -9.84 -17.40
C GLN A 86 47.79 -9.20 -17.70
N SER A 87 47.29 -8.35 -16.80
CA SER A 87 45.95 -7.74 -16.89
C SER A 87 45.89 -6.49 -17.78
N ASP A 88 47.04 -5.89 -18.10
CA ASP A 88 47.17 -4.67 -18.93
C ASP A 88 47.10 -4.94 -20.45
N LEU A 89 46.94 -6.19 -20.86
CA LEU A 89 46.98 -6.62 -22.25
C LEU A 89 45.71 -6.30 -23.06
N TRP A 90 44.66 -5.74 -22.44
CA TRP A 90 43.42 -5.39 -23.15
C TRP A 90 43.65 -4.35 -24.24
N ALA A 91 44.44 -3.30 -23.97
CA ALA A 91 44.72 -2.25 -24.95
C ALA A 91 45.47 -2.79 -26.17
N GLU A 92 46.40 -3.73 -25.96
CA GLU A 92 47.08 -4.43 -27.06
C GLU A 92 46.09 -5.25 -27.90
N TYR A 93 45.19 -6.00 -27.26
CA TYR A 93 44.16 -6.77 -27.93
C TYR A 93 43.20 -5.90 -28.75
N ALA A 94 42.70 -4.82 -28.16
CA ALA A 94 41.71 -3.92 -28.77
C ALA A 94 42.26 -3.14 -29.97
N SER A 95 43.59 -3.05 -30.14
CA SER A 95 44.24 -2.32 -31.24
C SER A 95 43.96 -2.90 -32.64
N ARG A 96 43.72 -4.21 -32.75
CA ARG A 96 43.51 -4.91 -34.03
C ARG A 96 42.05 -5.26 -34.23
N GLU A 97 41.34 -4.42 -34.98
CA GLU A 97 39.90 -4.59 -35.19
C GLU A 97 39.56 -5.93 -35.85
N VAL A 98 40.30 -6.34 -36.88
CA VAL A 98 40.08 -7.60 -37.62
C VAL A 98 40.09 -8.83 -36.69
N THR A 99 41.08 -8.92 -35.79
CA THR A 99 41.19 -10.00 -34.80
C THR A 99 39.96 -10.03 -33.88
N ARG A 100 39.48 -8.86 -33.45
CA ARG A 100 38.28 -8.76 -32.59
C ARG A 100 37.03 -9.23 -33.32
N TRP A 101 36.85 -8.88 -34.59
CA TRP A 101 35.73 -9.34 -35.42
C TRP A 101 35.75 -10.86 -35.62
N GLU A 102 36.91 -11.45 -35.93
CA GLU A 102 37.08 -12.90 -36.07
C GLU A 102 36.74 -13.64 -34.76
N HIS A 103 37.24 -13.14 -33.63
CA HIS A 103 36.96 -13.70 -32.31
C HIS A 103 35.47 -13.60 -31.96
N LEU A 104 34.81 -12.47 -32.23
CA LEU A 104 33.36 -12.33 -32.03
C LEU A 104 32.57 -13.32 -32.90
N ALA A 105 32.95 -13.50 -34.16
CA ALA A 105 32.31 -14.46 -35.06
C ALA A 105 32.50 -15.93 -34.60
N GLU A 106 33.65 -16.25 -34.01
CA GLU A 106 33.88 -17.54 -33.34
C GLU A 106 33.00 -17.70 -32.10
N LEU A 107 32.95 -16.70 -31.24
CA LEU A 107 32.14 -16.70 -30.02
C LEU A 107 30.64 -16.76 -30.28
N TYR A 108 30.14 -16.06 -31.30
CA TYR A 108 28.73 -16.14 -31.69
C TYR A 108 28.34 -17.56 -32.12
N ARG A 109 29.22 -18.27 -32.83
CA ARG A 109 28.97 -19.68 -33.18
C ARG A 109 29.05 -20.59 -31.96
N TYR A 110 30.06 -20.39 -31.10
CA TYR A 110 30.26 -21.21 -29.90
C TYR A 110 29.11 -21.07 -28.89
N LEU A 111 28.61 -19.86 -28.69
CA LEU A 111 27.49 -19.57 -27.77
C LEU A 111 26.11 -19.73 -28.43
N GLU A 112 26.06 -20.12 -29.72
CA GLU A 112 24.84 -20.24 -30.52
C GLU A 112 24.01 -18.94 -30.55
N LEU A 113 24.70 -17.80 -30.60
CA LEU A 113 24.06 -16.49 -30.56
C LEU A 113 23.55 -16.07 -31.94
N SER A 114 22.30 -15.62 -31.98
CA SER A 114 21.63 -15.12 -33.18
C SER A 114 21.62 -13.59 -33.24
N PRO A 115 21.78 -12.96 -34.42
CA PRO A 115 21.71 -11.51 -34.54
C PRO A 115 20.27 -11.00 -34.36
N PHE A 116 20.12 -9.87 -33.67
CA PHE A 116 18.81 -9.21 -33.54
C PHE A 116 18.36 -8.60 -34.88
N ASN A 117 17.31 -9.18 -35.46
CA ASN A 117 16.75 -8.78 -36.75
C ASN A 117 15.29 -8.32 -36.63
N ARG A 118 14.68 -7.87 -37.74
CA ARG A 118 13.28 -7.38 -37.74
C ARG A 118 12.25 -8.43 -37.32
N ALA A 119 12.48 -9.72 -37.61
CA ALA A 119 11.56 -10.78 -37.20
C ALA A 119 11.61 -10.99 -35.68
N LEU A 120 12.83 -11.07 -35.11
CA LEU A 120 13.03 -11.14 -33.66
C LEU A 120 12.53 -9.88 -32.95
N GLN A 121 12.68 -8.70 -33.56
CA GLN A 121 12.13 -7.46 -33.00
C GLN A 121 10.60 -7.56 -32.83
N LYS A 122 9.87 -8.09 -33.82
CA LYS A 122 8.42 -8.30 -33.71
C LYS A 122 8.06 -9.29 -32.60
N THR A 123 8.81 -10.39 -32.47
CA THR A 123 8.60 -11.37 -31.41
C THR A 123 8.90 -10.76 -30.03
N CYS A 124 9.96 -9.97 -29.91
CA CYS A 124 10.32 -9.25 -28.71
C CYS A 124 9.23 -8.24 -28.31
N ILE A 125 8.68 -7.48 -29.27
CA ILE A 125 7.55 -6.57 -29.01
C ILE A 125 6.33 -7.32 -28.50
N ARG A 126 6.02 -8.50 -29.06
CA ARG A 126 4.92 -9.36 -28.57
C ARG A 126 5.17 -9.86 -27.15
N HIS A 127 6.41 -10.21 -26.83
CA HIS A 127 6.83 -10.58 -25.47
C HIS A 127 6.67 -9.42 -24.49
N LEU A 128 7.12 -8.22 -24.87
CA LEU A 128 7.08 -7.03 -24.02
C LEU A 128 5.67 -6.43 -23.86
N TYR A 129 4.77 -6.69 -24.80
CA TYR A 129 3.42 -6.14 -24.80
C TYR A 129 2.64 -6.37 -23.48
N PRO A 130 2.51 -7.59 -22.93
CA PRO A 130 1.84 -7.80 -21.63
C PRO A 130 2.51 -7.05 -20.47
N HIS A 131 3.84 -6.88 -20.49
CA HIS A 131 4.56 -6.08 -19.48
C HIS A 131 4.24 -4.58 -19.65
N ALA A 132 4.26 -4.08 -20.89
CA ALA A 132 3.94 -2.68 -21.22
C ALA A 132 2.45 -2.33 -20.96
N MET A 133 1.56 -3.31 -20.98
CA MET A 133 0.16 -3.16 -20.55
C MET A 133 0.03 -2.95 -19.02
N ARG A 134 1.05 -3.32 -18.23
CA ARG A 134 1.05 -3.21 -16.77
C ARG A 134 1.90 -2.04 -16.26
N THR A 135 3.02 -1.77 -16.93
CA THR A 135 3.98 -0.73 -16.59
C THR A 135 4.41 0.07 -17.81
N ASP A 136 4.90 1.27 -17.57
CA ASP A 136 5.45 2.18 -18.56
C ASP A 136 6.81 2.74 -18.13
N ARG A 137 7.36 2.18 -17.05
CA ARG A 137 8.74 2.44 -16.67
C ARG A 137 9.63 1.81 -17.73
N GLY A 138 10.28 2.66 -18.52
CA GLY A 138 11.15 2.23 -19.61
C GLY A 138 12.22 1.25 -19.15
N PHE A 139 12.86 1.53 -18.02
CA PHE A 139 13.92 0.70 -17.48
C PHE A 139 13.46 -0.74 -17.15
N LEU A 140 12.30 -0.93 -16.51
CA LEU A 140 11.79 -2.28 -16.22
C LEU A 140 11.48 -3.07 -17.51
N LEU A 141 11.02 -2.40 -18.56
CA LEU A 141 10.80 -3.04 -19.87
C LEU A 141 12.12 -3.34 -20.57
N ALA A 142 13.15 -2.52 -20.34
CA ALA A 142 14.49 -2.76 -20.85
C ALA A 142 15.13 -3.97 -20.17
N GLU A 143 15.05 -4.08 -18.84
CA GLU A 143 15.53 -5.27 -18.10
C GLU A 143 14.84 -6.55 -18.59
N GLU A 144 13.51 -6.53 -18.72
CA GLU A 144 12.75 -7.65 -19.29
C GLU A 144 13.19 -7.98 -20.73
N MET A 145 13.41 -6.97 -21.56
CA MET A 145 13.93 -7.17 -22.92
C MET A 145 15.30 -7.85 -22.91
N LEU A 146 16.23 -7.39 -22.07
CA LEU A 146 17.57 -7.95 -21.96
C LEU A 146 17.52 -9.40 -21.46
N SER A 147 16.72 -9.68 -20.42
CA SER A 147 16.50 -11.05 -19.94
C SER A 147 15.92 -11.95 -21.02
N TRP A 148 14.93 -11.47 -21.79
CA TRP A 148 14.35 -12.23 -22.90
C TRP A 148 15.38 -12.50 -24.00
N LEU A 149 16.16 -11.50 -24.41
CA LEU A 149 17.21 -11.65 -25.42
C LEU A 149 18.25 -12.68 -24.96
N HIS A 150 18.67 -12.60 -23.71
CA HIS A 150 19.64 -13.53 -23.12
C HIS A 150 19.12 -14.97 -23.15
N ASN A 151 17.89 -15.19 -22.67
CA ASN A 151 17.26 -16.51 -22.62
C ASN A 151 17.00 -17.11 -24.02
N ASN A 152 16.88 -16.28 -25.04
CA ASN A 152 16.68 -16.70 -26.43
C ASN A 152 17.99 -16.73 -27.24
N LYS A 153 19.16 -16.61 -26.59
CA LYS A 153 20.48 -16.59 -27.23
C LYS A 153 20.58 -15.54 -28.33
N VAL A 154 20.08 -14.34 -28.10
CA VAL A 154 20.11 -13.23 -29.07
C VAL A 154 21.16 -12.21 -28.65
N ILE A 155 21.99 -11.78 -29.60
CA ILE A 155 22.99 -10.73 -29.39
C ILE A 155 22.26 -9.43 -29.06
N PHE A 156 22.68 -8.75 -27.98
CA PHE A 156 22.04 -7.52 -27.58
C PHE A 156 22.23 -6.45 -28.66
N PRO A 157 21.15 -5.83 -29.15
CA PRO A 157 21.27 -4.77 -30.14
C PRO A 157 21.78 -3.49 -29.47
N SER A 158 22.12 -2.47 -30.27
CA SER A 158 22.53 -1.18 -29.73
C SER A 158 21.43 -0.57 -28.85
N VAL A 159 21.81 0.28 -27.90
CA VAL A 159 20.87 0.97 -26.99
C VAL A 159 19.79 1.74 -27.76
N GLU A 160 20.12 2.30 -28.93
CA GLU A 160 19.16 2.98 -29.81
C GLU A 160 18.08 2.01 -30.35
N VAL A 161 18.48 0.79 -30.73
CA VAL A 161 17.56 -0.24 -31.22
C VAL A 161 16.71 -0.80 -30.07
N ILE A 162 17.30 -0.95 -28.87
CA ILE A 162 16.55 -1.25 -27.64
C ILE A 162 15.48 -0.18 -27.43
N GLU A 163 15.87 1.09 -27.34
CA GLU A 163 14.95 2.20 -27.08
C GLU A 163 13.82 2.28 -28.13
N ARG A 164 14.14 2.09 -29.41
CA ARG A 164 13.13 2.05 -30.48
C ARG A 164 12.15 0.90 -30.30
N THR A 165 12.64 -0.28 -29.92
CA THR A 165 11.80 -1.48 -29.70
C THR A 165 10.88 -1.28 -28.49
N LEU A 166 11.41 -0.73 -27.40
CA LEU A 166 10.62 -0.36 -26.22
C LEU A 166 9.57 0.72 -26.55
N ALA A 167 9.92 1.71 -27.37
CA ALA A 167 9.02 2.76 -27.82
C ALA A 167 7.83 2.21 -28.62
N GLU A 168 8.09 1.25 -29.51
CA GLU A 168 7.05 0.58 -30.28
C GLU A 168 6.12 -0.24 -29.39
N ALA A 169 6.67 -1.09 -28.52
CA ALA A 169 5.89 -1.89 -27.57
C ALA A 169 5.02 -1.01 -26.65
N THR A 170 5.60 0.06 -26.11
CA THR A 170 4.90 1.02 -25.24
C THR A 170 3.82 1.79 -26.00
N THR A 171 4.05 2.13 -27.27
CA THR A 171 3.05 2.81 -28.11
C THR A 171 1.85 1.91 -28.38
N LEU A 172 2.09 0.63 -28.68
CA LEU A 172 1.02 -0.37 -28.86
C LEU A 172 0.23 -0.56 -27.57
N ALA A 173 0.91 -0.74 -26.44
CA ALA A 173 0.26 -0.88 -25.14
C ALA A 173 -0.54 0.38 -24.75
N ASN A 174 -0.02 1.58 -24.98
CA ASN A 174 -0.74 2.84 -24.75
C ASN A 174 -2.05 2.90 -25.54
N ARG A 175 -2.02 2.53 -26.83
CA ARG A 175 -3.23 2.50 -27.68
C ARG A 175 -4.26 1.51 -27.14
N ALA A 176 -3.82 0.31 -26.76
CA ALA A 176 -4.69 -0.70 -26.19
C ALA A 176 -5.31 -0.26 -24.85
N VAL A 177 -4.52 0.35 -23.96
CA VAL A 177 -5.00 0.94 -22.70
C VAL A 177 -6.05 2.02 -22.94
N PHE A 178 -5.80 2.95 -23.85
CA PHE A 178 -6.79 4.00 -24.15
C PHE A 178 -8.05 3.44 -24.80
N SER A 179 -7.91 2.46 -25.69
CA SER A 179 -9.05 1.77 -26.29
C SER A 179 -9.89 1.04 -25.25
N ALA A 180 -9.27 0.29 -24.34
CA ALA A 180 -9.96 -0.43 -23.27
C ALA A 180 -10.77 0.52 -22.37
N LEU A 181 -10.18 1.65 -21.98
CA LEU A 181 -10.83 2.68 -21.15
C LEU A 181 -11.98 3.42 -21.85
N THR A 182 -12.01 3.39 -23.18
CA THR A 182 -12.99 4.16 -23.98
C THR A 182 -13.99 3.29 -24.73
N ALA A 183 -13.79 1.97 -24.77
CA ALA A 183 -14.61 1.02 -25.54
C ALA A 183 -16.09 1.05 -25.16
N GLN A 184 -16.40 1.19 -23.86
CA GLN A 184 -17.77 1.20 -23.34
C GLN A 184 -18.39 2.62 -23.27
N LEU A 185 -17.66 3.66 -23.71
CA LEU A 185 -18.16 5.04 -23.62
C LEU A 185 -19.09 5.39 -24.79
N GLU A 186 -20.38 5.46 -24.48
CA GLU A 186 -21.39 6.06 -25.33
C GLU A 186 -21.18 7.57 -25.59
N PRO A 187 -21.78 8.14 -26.65
CA PRO A 187 -21.71 9.57 -26.95
C PRO A 187 -22.13 10.48 -25.78
N GLY A 188 -23.13 10.05 -24.98
CA GLY A 188 -23.57 10.78 -23.79
C GLY A 188 -22.46 10.92 -22.74
N HIS A 189 -21.72 9.83 -22.47
CA HIS A 189 -20.58 9.85 -21.55
C HIS A 189 -19.47 10.78 -22.06
N LYS A 190 -19.15 10.70 -23.36
CA LYS A 190 -18.13 11.54 -24.00
C LYS A 190 -18.45 13.03 -23.87
N ALA A 191 -19.70 13.41 -24.19
CA ALA A 191 -20.16 14.79 -24.03
C ALA A 191 -20.13 15.26 -22.56
N ALA A 192 -20.49 14.38 -21.61
CA ALA A 192 -20.40 14.69 -20.18
C ALA A 192 -18.96 14.92 -19.72
N LEU A 193 -18.01 14.11 -20.21
CA LEU A 193 -16.58 14.26 -19.95
C LEU A 193 -16.01 15.56 -20.56
N ASP A 194 -16.42 15.91 -21.79
CA ASP A 194 -15.99 17.16 -22.43
C ASP A 194 -16.49 18.39 -21.66
N ARG A 195 -17.73 18.36 -21.14
CA ARG A 195 -18.26 19.41 -20.27
C ARG A 195 -17.43 19.63 -19.00
N LEU A 196 -16.65 18.64 -18.54
CA LEU A 196 -15.76 18.82 -17.40
C LEU A 196 -14.62 19.80 -17.68
N LEU A 197 -14.23 19.94 -18.95
CA LEU A 197 -13.11 20.77 -19.38
C LEU A 197 -13.48 22.23 -19.63
N VAL A 198 -14.78 22.52 -19.73
CA VAL A 198 -15.28 23.87 -19.98
C VAL A 198 -15.15 24.73 -18.72
N SER A 199 -14.67 25.96 -18.89
CA SER A 199 -14.66 27.01 -17.87
C SER A 199 -15.74 28.05 -18.20
N GLU A 200 -16.49 28.49 -17.20
CA GLU A 200 -17.49 29.55 -17.33
C GLU A 200 -16.94 30.86 -16.75
N GLY A 201 -16.51 31.78 -17.62
CA GLY A 201 -15.92 33.05 -17.22
C GLY A 201 -14.68 32.89 -16.34
N GLU A 202 -14.69 33.52 -15.17
CA GLU A 202 -13.59 33.44 -14.18
C GLU A 202 -13.67 32.20 -13.27
N GLN A 203 -14.72 31.38 -13.37
CA GLN A 203 -14.86 30.20 -12.51
C GLN A 203 -13.93 29.06 -12.98
N PRO A 204 -13.37 28.29 -12.03
CA PRO A 204 -12.60 27.11 -12.38
C PRO A 204 -13.46 26.13 -13.18
N SER A 205 -12.85 25.38 -14.09
CA SER A 205 -13.56 24.33 -14.83
C SER A 205 -14.19 23.33 -13.86
N ARG A 206 -15.23 22.62 -14.33
CA ARG A 206 -15.89 21.60 -13.49
C ARG A 206 -14.91 20.53 -13.03
N LEU A 207 -13.94 20.17 -13.87
CA LEU A 207 -12.83 19.29 -13.50
C LEU A 207 -11.98 19.88 -12.37
N ALA A 208 -11.57 21.15 -12.48
CA ALA A 208 -10.77 21.80 -11.45
C ALA A 208 -11.52 21.88 -10.11
N TRP A 209 -12.83 22.16 -10.13
CA TRP A 209 -13.68 22.12 -8.92
C TRP A 209 -13.74 20.72 -8.27
N LEU A 210 -13.85 19.65 -9.07
CA LEU A 210 -13.85 18.26 -8.59
C LEU A 210 -12.53 17.88 -7.89
N LEU A 211 -11.41 18.43 -8.37
CA LEU A 211 -10.06 18.09 -7.91
C LEU A 211 -9.52 19.02 -6.81
N GLN A 212 -10.34 19.97 -6.33
CA GLN A 212 -9.93 20.87 -5.25
C GLN A 212 -9.54 20.09 -3.99
N PRO A 213 -8.48 20.50 -3.28
CA PRO A 213 -8.03 19.82 -2.07
C PRO A 213 -9.10 19.86 -0.97
N PRO A 214 -9.01 18.94 0.02
CA PRO A 214 -9.90 18.93 1.15
C PRO A 214 -9.74 20.17 2.02
N GLY A 215 -10.86 20.68 2.53
CA GLY A 215 -10.88 21.83 3.43
C GLY A 215 -10.66 21.46 4.91
N LYS A 216 -10.90 22.42 5.81
CA LYS A 216 -10.90 22.22 7.28
C LYS A 216 -11.85 21.10 7.74
N ILE A 217 -11.59 20.49 8.89
CA ILE A 217 -12.44 19.43 9.47
C ILE A 217 -13.76 20.05 9.96
N ASN A 218 -14.83 19.96 9.17
CA ASN A 218 -16.18 20.36 9.56
C ASN A 218 -17.24 19.73 8.64
N GLY A 219 -18.51 19.77 9.05
CA GLY A 219 -19.62 19.21 8.28
C GLY A 219 -19.89 19.91 6.94
N LYS A 220 -19.53 21.19 6.78
CA LYS A 220 -19.67 21.90 5.49
C LYS A 220 -18.77 21.27 4.43
N ASN A 221 -17.53 20.96 4.77
CA ASN A 221 -16.60 20.35 3.83
C ASN A 221 -16.98 18.90 3.52
N VAL A 222 -17.52 18.15 4.49
CA VAL A 222 -18.13 16.83 4.19
C VAL A 222 -19.21 16.96 3.12
N LEU A 223 -20.11 17.93 3.26
CA LEU A 223 -21.17 18.20 2.26
C LEU A 223 -20.59 18.59 0.89
N GLN A 224 -19.54 19.41 0.85
CA GLN A 224 -18.88 19.77 -0.41
C GLN A 224 -18.24 18.57 -1.11
N HIS A 225 -17.59 17.66 -0.36
CA HIS A 225 -17.06 16.42 -0.94
C HIS A 225 -18.19 15.51 -1.44
N ILE A 226 -19.32 15.45 -0.72
CA ILE A 226 -20.52 14.73 -1.18
C ILE A 226 -21.09 15.37 -2.45
N ASP A 227 -21.11 16.69 -2.58
CA ASP A 227 -21.55 17.39 -3.80
C ASP A 227 -20.65 17.04 -5.00
N ARG A 228 -19.34 17.00 -4.80
CA ARG A 228 -18.37 16.56 -5.82
C ARG A 228 -18.56 15.09 -6.19
N LEU A 229 -18.79 14.22 -5.21
CA LEU A 229 -19.03 12.81 -5.44
C LEU A 229 -20.33 12.60 -6.25
N ASN A 230 -21.42 13.27 -5.89
CA ASN A 230 -22.67 13.25 -6.68
C ASN A 230 -22.48 13.75 -8.10
N ALA A 231 -21.66 14.78 -8.30
CA ALA A 231 -21.33 15.26 -9.64
C ALA A 231 -20.56 14.21 -10.47
N ILE A 232 -19.67 13.44 -9.84
CA ILE A 232 -19.01 12.30 -10.50
C ILE A 232 -20.02 11.20 -10.82
N GLU A 233 -20.90 10.85 -9.88
CA GLU A 233 -21.91 9.81 -10.13
C GLU A 233 -22.92 10.21 -11.23
N SER A 234 -23.21 11.50 -11.37
CA SER A 234 -24.06 12.01 -12.46
C SER A 234 -23.47 11.85 -13.87
N LEU A 235 -22.17 11.56 -13.98
CA LEU A 235 -21.54 11.20 -15.26
C LEU A 235 -21.97 9.82 -15.75
N ALA A 236 -22.53 8.99 -14.85
CA ALA A 236 -23.03 7.64 -15.14
C ALA A 236 -22.02 6.75 -15.91
N LEU A 237 -20.72 6.94 -15.65
CA LEU A 237 -19.68 6.15 -16.33
C LEU A 237 -19.92 4.65 -16.09
N PRO A 238 -19.79 3.81 -17.13
CA PRO A 238 -20.00 2.37 -17.00
C PRO A 238 -19.19 1.76 -15.84
N ASP A 239 -19.88 0.91 -15.07
CA ASP A 239 -19.28 0.20 -13.94
C ASP A 239 -18.13 -0.69 -14.43
N GLY A 240 -17.01 -0.70 -13.68
CA GLY A 240 -15.87 -1.57 -14.00
C GLY A 240 -14.92 -1.08 -15.09
N ILE A 241 -15.13 0.09 -15.73
CA ILE A 241 -14.17 0.62 -16.73
C ILE A 241 -12.74 0.69 -16.16
N ALA A 242 -12.59 1.11 -14.91
CA ALA A 242 -11.30 1.20 -14.23
C ALA A 242 -10.57 -0.15 -14.10
N LEU A 243 -11.31 -1.27 -14.14
CA LEU A 243 -10.78 -2.64 -14.05
C LEU A 243 -10.36 -3.20 -15.42
N SER A 244 -10.71 -2.54 -16.52
CA SER A 244 -10.31 -2.95 -17.88
C SER A 244 -8.81 -2.80 -18.15
N VAL A 245 -8.09 -2.12 -17.27
CA VAL A 245 -6.64 -1.86 -17.38
C VAL A 245 -5.96 -2.06 -16.04
N HIS A 246 -4.65 -2.33 -16.09
CA HIS A 246 -3.85 -2.50 -14.88
C HIS A 246 -3.84 -1.22 -14.02
N GLN A 247 -3.95 -1.37 -12.70
CA GLN A 247 -4.09 -0.25 -11.76
C GLN A 247 -2.95 0.77 -11.86
N ASN A 248 -1.71 0.32 -12.08
CA ASN A 248 -0.55 1.22 -12.25
C ASN A 248 -0.73 2.18 -13.43
N ARG A 249 -1.31 1.71 -14.53
CA ARG A 249 -1.57 2.52 -15.74
C ARG A 249 -2.65 3.55 -15.47
N LEU A 250 -3.74 3.13 -14.82
CA LEU A 250 -4.82 4.03 -14.41
C LEU A 250 -4.29 5.15 -13.49
N LEU A 251 -3.56 4.78 -12.44
CA LEU A 251 -3.02 5.75 -11.48
C LEU A 251 -2.01 6.69 -12.12
N LYS A 252 -1.15 6.20 -13.03
CA LYS A 252 -0.24 7.06 -13.76
C LYS A 252 -0.99 8.06 -14.63
N LEU A 253 -1.93 7.61 -15.46
CA LEU A 253 -2.70 8.50 -16.35
C LEU A 253 -3.49 9.53 -15.55
N ALA A 254 -4.06 9.14 -14.40
CA ALA A 254 -4.72 10.06 -13.50
C ALA A 254 -3.76 11.12 -12.94
N ARG A 255 -2.56 10.71 -12.48
CA ARG A 255 -1.53 11.63 -11.96
C ARG A 255 -1.00 12.58 -13.03
N GLU A 256 -0.76 12.10 -14.24
CA GLU A 256 -0.36 12.94 -15.37
C GLU A 256 -1.45 13.96 -15.70
N GLY A 257 -2.69 13.50 -15.81
CA GLY A 257 -3.82 14.36 -16.12
C GLY A 257 -4.13 15.39 -15.04
N ARG A 258 -3.97 15.06 -13.75
CA ARG A 258 -4.13 16.01 -12.63
C ARG A 258 -3.13 17.16 -12.64
N LYS A 259 -1.96 16.99 -13.27
CA LYS A 259 -0.94 18.04 -13.43
C LYS A 259 -1.21 18.98 -14.62
N MET A 260 -2.19 18.65 -15.45
CA MET A 260 -2.51 19.38 -16.68
C MET A 260 -3.71 20.31 -16.47
N SER A 261 -3.73 21.43 -17.18
CA SER A 261 -4.92 22.28 -17.22
C SER A 261 -6.02 21.63 -18.09
N SER A 262 -7.27 22.08 -17.92
CA SER A 262 -8.36 21.63 -18.80
C SER A 262 -8.09 21.93 -20.28
N ARG A 263 -7.36 23.01 -20.59
CA ARG A 263 -6.97 23.36 -21.96
C ARG A 263 -5.94 22.39 -22.53
N ASP A 264 -4.99 21.93 -21.70
CA ASP A 264 -3.99 20.94 -22.13
C ASP A 264 -4.63 19.59 -22.41
N LEU A 265 -5.57 19.16 -21.55
CA LEU A 265 -6.33 17.94 -21.75
C LEU A 265 -7.22 18.01 -23.01
N ALA A 266 -7.80 19.18 -23.31
CA ALA A 266 -8.61 19.39 -24.51
C ALA A 266 -7.82 19.22 -25.82
N ARG A 267 -6.50 19.46 -25.81
CA ARG A 267 -5.61 19.32 -26.98
C ARG A 267 -5.27 17.86 -27.33
N PHE A 268 -5.59 16.90 -26.46
CA PHE A 268 -5.38 15.50 -26.77
C PHE A 268 -6.32 15.00 -27.86
N THR A 269 -5.89 13.95 -28.57
CA THR A 269 -6.80 13.16 -29.42
C THR A 269 -7.94 12.62 -28.57
N ASP A 270 -9.13 12.51 -29.16
CA ASP A 270 -10.35 12.14 -28.42
C ASP A 270 -10.18 10.88 -27.56
N VAL A 271 -9.62 9.82 -28.13
CA VAL A 271 -9.35 8.55 -27.43
C VAL A 271 -8.45 8.76 -26.20
N ARG A 272 -7.38 9.55 -26.32
CA ARG A 272 -6.48 9.85 -25.21
C ARG A 272 -7.15 10.79 -24.19
N ARG A 273 -7.87 11.81 -24.64
CA ARG A 273 -8.60 12.77 -23.79
C ARG A 273 -9.58 12.03 -22.88
N TYR A 274 -10.43 11.19 -23.45
CA TYR A 274 -11.43 10.43 -22.69
C TYR A 274 -10.78 9.41 -21.76
N ALA A 275 -9.76 8.66 -22.22
CA ALA A 275 -9.03 7.74 -21.35
C ALA A 275 -8.38 8.45 -20.14
N SER A 276 -7.76 9.61 -20.36
CA SER A 276 -7.21 10.42 -19.27
C SER A 276 -8.29 10.91 -18.31
N LEU A 277 -9.42 11.43 -18.82
CA LEU A 277 -10.52 11.91 -17.98
C LEU A 277 -11.16 10.78 -17.17
N VAL A 278 -11.40 9.61 -17.76
CA VAL A 278 -11.88 8.43 -17.05
C VAL A 278 -10.94 8.06 -15.90
N CYS A 279 -9.63 8.04 -16.13
CA CYS A 279 -8.64 7.77 -15.08
C CYS A 279 -8.68 8.83 -13.97
N ILE A 280 -8.70 10.12 -14.32
CA ILE A 280 -8.76 11.23 -13.35
C ILE A 280 -10.02 11.14 -12.48
N ILE A 281 -11.18 10.91 -13.10
CA ILE A 281 -12.47 10.83 -12.43
C ILE A 281 -12.58 9.58 -11.56
N SER A 282 -12.11 8.42 -12.04
CA SER A 282 -12.08 7.19 -11.26
C SER A 282 -11.23 7.35 -10.00
N GLU A 283 -10.06 8.00 -10.11
CA GLU A 283 -9.23 8.28 -8.94
C GLU A 283 -9.89 9.35 -8.05
N ALA A 284 -10.42 10.45 -8.61
CA ALA A 284 -11.16 11.46 -7.85
C ALA A 284 -12.34 10.86 -7.05
N ARG A 285 -13.11 9.93 -7.63
CA ARG A 285 -14.17 9.19 -6.92
C ARG A 285 -13.62 8.48 -5.68
N SER A 286 -12.53 7.73 -5.82
CA SER A 286 -11.90 7.03 -4.69
C SER A 286 -11.34 7.98 -3.65
N THR A 287 -10.66 9.04 -4.06
CA THR A 287 -10.12 10.06 -3.15
C THR A 287 -11.25 10.72 -2.35
N LEU A 288 -12.31 11.18 -3.02
CA LEU A 288 -13.44 11.85 -2.36
C LEU A 288 -14.20 10.91 -1.42
N THR A 289 -14.37 9.64 -1.81
CA THR A 289 -14.99 8.62 -0.95
C THR A 289 -14.19 8.45 0.34
N ASP A 290 -12.87 8.28 0.22
CA ASP A 290 -11.98 8.13 1.38
C ASP A 290 -11.95 9.40 2.24
N GLU A 291 -11.95 10.59 1.62
CA GLU A 291 -11.96 11.88 2.32
C GLU A 291 -13.26 12.11 3.11
N VAL A 292 -14.42 11.72 2.58
CA VAL A 292 -15.70 11.79 3.30
C VAL A 292 -15.64 10.93 4.57
N ILE A 293 -15.12 9.71 4.46
CA ILE A 293 -14.97 8.79 5.60
C ILE A 293 -13.95 9.35 6.61
N ASP A 294 -12.80 9.82 6.14
CA ASP A 294 -11.75 10.42 6.99
C ASP A 294 -12.27 11.64 7.76
N LEU A 295 -13.02 12.53 7.09
CA LEU A 295 -13.62 13.69 7.73
C LEU A 295 -14.68 13.28 8.77
N HIS A 296 -15.51 12.29 8.46
CA HIS A 296 -16.47 11.74 9.39
C HIS A 296 -15.78 11.18 10.65
N GLU A 297 -14.75 10.35 10.48
CA GLU A 297 -13.97 9.79 11.58
C GLU A 297 -13.36 10.88 12.46
N ARG A 298 -12.76 11.91 11.83
CA ARG A 298 -12.13 13.04 12.54
C ARG A 298 -13.16 13.87 13.30
N ILE A 299 -14.31 14.15 12.71
CA ILE A 299 -15.42 14.85 13.37
C ILE A 299 -15.89 14.04 14.58
N LEU A 300 -16.20 12.75 14.43
CA LEU A 300 -16.62 11.89 15.55
C LEU A 300 -15.56 11.86 16.65
N SER A 301 -14.29 11.61 16.32
CA SER A 301 -13.19 11.61 17.29
C SER A 301 -13.06 12.93 18.05
N SER A 302 -13.26 14.07 17.37
CA SER A 302 -13.24 15.38 18.02
C SER A 302 -14.41 15.57 19.00
N LEU A 303 -15.60 15.06 18.66
CA LEU A 303 -16.79 15.12 19.53
C LEU A 303 -16.58 14.29 20.80
N PHE A 304 -16.12 13.04 20.66
CA PHE A 304 -15.82 12.18 21.83
C PHE A 304 -14.69 12.75 22.69
N SER A 305 -13.64 13.28 22.06
CA SER A 305 -12.52 13.87 22.79
C SER A 305 -12.94 15.12 23.56
N ARG A 306 -13.81 15.95 22.98
CA ARG A 306 -14.38 17.11 23.67
C ARG A 306 -15.28 16.69 24.83
N ALA A 307 -16.17 15.72 24.62
CA ALA A 307 -17.00 15.18 25.69
C ALA A 307 -16.16 14.63 26.85
N LYS A 308 -15.11 13.86 26.56
CA LYS A 308 -14.19 13.34 27.58
C LYS A 308 -13.45 14.45 28.33
N ARG A 309 -12.98 15.50 27.63
CA ARG A 309 -12.32 16.66 28.27
C ARG A 309 -13.28 17.42 29.16
N THR A 310 -14.46 17.78 28.66
CA THR A 310 -15.49 18.46 29.44
C THR A 310 -15.92 17.65 30.66
N GLN A 311 -16.00 16.32 30.52
CA GLN A 311 -16.27 15.45 31.66
C GLN A 311 -15.13 15.43 32.68
N ALA A 312 -13.88 15.38 32.23
CA ALA A 312 -12.71 15.46 33.11
C ALA A 312 -12.64 16.80 33.86
N GLU A 313 -12.95 17.92 33.18
CA GLU A 313 -13.05 19.25 33.78
C GLU A 313 -14.17 19.30 34.83
N ARG A 314 -15.37 18.78 34.50
CA ARG A 314 -16.49 18.68 35.46
C ARG A 314 -16.13 17.81 36.66
N LEU A 315 -15.49 16.67 36.46
CA LEU A 315 -14.99 15.79 37.52
C LEU A 315 -13.98 16.50 38.42
N GLN A 316 -13.05 17.25 37.84
CA GLN A 316 -12.06 18.00 38.61
C GLN A 316 -12.70 19.11 39.46
N GLN A 317 -13.65 19.86 38.90
CA GLN A 317 -14.40 20.90 39.62
C GLN A 317 -15.27 20.29 40.73
N THR A 318 -16.01 19.22 40.41
CA THR A 318 -16.82 18.45 41.37
C THR A 318 -15.94 17.87 42.48
N GLY A 319 -14.75 17.34 42.15
CA GLY A 319 -13.80 16.80 43.11
C GLY A 319 -13.30 17.85 44.11
N LYS A 320 -13.00 19.07 43.64
CA LYS A 320 -12.65 20.20 44.53
C LYS A 320 -13.80 20.56 45.46
N LEU A 321 -15.03 20.60 44.94
CA LEU A 321 -16.24 20.85 45.75
C LEU A 321 -16.46 19.73 46.77
N ILE A 322 -16.36 18.46 46.37
CA ILE A 322 -16.47 17.30 47.28
C ILE A 322 -15.42 17.40 48.39
N GLN A 323 -14.17 17.72 48.07
CA GLN A 323 -13.12 17.87 49.08
C GLN A 323 -13.44 19.02 50.06
N SER A 324 -13.97 20.14 49.57
CA SER A 324 -14.41 21.26 50.40
C SER A 324 -15.53 20.86 51.34
N LYS A 325 -16.56 20.17 50.83
CA LYS A 325 -17.71 19.69 51.62
C LYS A 325 -17.30 18.63 52.63
N LEU A 326 -16.41 17.72 52.25
CA LEU A 326 -15.88 16.70 53.14
C LEU A 326 -15.10 17.32 54.31
N LYS A 327 -14.27 18.35 54.05
CA LYS A 327 -13.65 19.14 55.13
C LYS A 327 -14.69 19.79 56.05
N GLN A 328 -15.71 20.43 55.47
CA GLN A 328 -16.79 21.07 56.22
C GLN A 328 -17.51 20.07 57.15
N TYR A 329 -17.81 18.86 56.67
CA TYR A 329 -18.43 17.82 57.50
C TYR A 329 -17.50 17.20 58.53
N VAL A 330 -16.19 17.12 58.26
CA VAL A 330 -15.20 16.75 59.28
C VAL A 330 -15.19 17.79 60.40
N THR A 331 -15.26 19.10 60.08
CA THR A 331 -15.31 20.16 61.09
C THR A 331 -16.59 20.08 61.93
N VAL A 332 -17.76 19.88 61.30
CA VAL A 332 -19.04 19.65 62.01
C VAL A 332 -18.97 18.40 62.89
N GLY A 333 -18.39 17.30 62.39
CA GLY A 333 -18.20 16.08 63.16
C GLY A 333 -17.29 16.28 64.37
N GLN A 334 -16.21 17.06 64.22
CA GLN A 334 -15.30 17.39 65.32
C GLN A 334 -15.99 18.26 66.38
N ALA A 335 -16.80 19.24 65.96
CA ALA A 335 -17.58 20.07 66.88
C ALA A 335 -18.54 19.22 67.73
N LEU A 336 -19.22 18.26 67.09
CA LEU A 336 -20.10 17.30 67.78
C LEU A 336 -19.35 16.39 68.76
N LEU A 337 -18.16 15.91 68.39
CA LEU A 337 -17.32 15.12 69.28
C LEU A 337 -16.88 15.93 70.52
N ASN A 338 -16.42 17.17 70.31
CA ASN A 338 -15.99 18.06 71.39
C ASN A 338 -17.15 18.44 72.33
N ALA A 339 -18.33 18.74 71.77
CA ALA A 339 -19.52 19.06 72.56
C ALA A 339 -19.97 17.87 73.43
N ARG A 340 -19.88 16.64 72.90
CA ARG A 340 -20.17 15.42 73.65
C ARG A 340 -19.19 15.18 74.80
N GLU A 341 -17.91 15.46 74.59
CA GLU A 341 -16.87 15.33 75.63
C GLU A 341 -17.01 16.41 76.72
N SER A 342 -17.44 17.62 76.34
CA SER A 342 -17.55 18.78 77.24
C SER A 342 -18.93 18.93 77.91
N GLY A 343 -19.91 18.13 77.49
CA GLY A 343 -21.29 18.19 77.99
C GLY A 343 -22.11 19.39 77.46
N GLU A 344 -21.70 19.99 76.34
CA GLU A 344 -22.36 21.14 75.71
C GLU A 344 -23.50 20.70 74.77
N ASP A 345 -24.37 21.64 74.39
CA ASP A 345 -25.47 21.38 73.45
C ASP A 345 -24.93 21.08 72.03
N PRO A 346 -25.20 19.88 71.47
CA PRO A 346 -24.75 19.50 70.13
C PRO A 346 -25.26 20.44 69.03
N TRP A 347 -26.43 21.06 69.19
CA TRP A 347 -27.00 21.94 68.17
C TRP A 347 -26.30 23.29 68.14
N ALA A 348 -26.05 23.88 69.31
CA ALA A 348 -25.27 25.10 69.45
C ALA A 348 -23.83 24.93 68.88
N ALA A 349 -23.19 23.78 69.15
CA ALA A 349 -21.85 23.49 68.65
C ALA A 349 -21.77 23.36 67.11
N ILE A 350 -22.83 22.86 66.46
CA ILE A 350 -22.92 22.85 64.99
C ILE A 350 -23.08 24.29 64.49
N GLU A 351 -23.97 25.07 65.09
CA GLU A 351 -24.31 26.42 64.64
C GLU A 351 -23.13 27.41 64.78
N ASP A 352 -22.27 27.22 65.78
CA ASP A 352 -21.02 27.95 65.97
C ASP A 352 -20.00 27.74 64.83
N VAL A 353 -19.96 26.53 64.27
CA VAL A 353 -19.01 26.15 63.22
C VAL A 353 -19.60 26.36 61.82
N LEU A 354 -20.92 26.19 61.70
CA LEU A 354 -21.63 26.36 60.44
C LEU A 354 -23.10 26.74 60.71
N PRO A 355 -23.53 27.95 60.34
CA PRO A 355 -24.91 28.40 60.52
C PRO A 355 -25.92 27.41 59.94
N TRP A 356 -27.05 27.21 60.62
CA TRP A 356 -27.99 26.14 60.30
C TRP A 356 -28.50 26.17 58.85
N GLN A 357 -28.78 27.35 58.31
CA GLN A 357 -29.23 27.52 56.92
C GLN A 357 -28.14 27.13 55.91
N GLU A 358 -26.87 27.40 56.21
CA GLU A 358 -25.75 26.99 55.36
C GLU A 358 -25.50 25.49 55.44
N PHE A 359 -25.73 24.86 56.60
CA PHE A 359 -25.69 23.41 56.75
C PHE A 359 -26.74 22.72 55.87
N ILE A 360 -27.99 23.20 55.87
CA ILE A 360 -29.06 22.70 54.99
C ILE A 360 -28.64 22.80 53.52
N ASN A 361 -28.21 23.98 53.08
CA ASN A 361 -27.76 24.21 51.69
C ASN A 361 -26.59 23.27 51.33
N SER A 362 -25.65 23.08 52.27
CA SER A 362 -24.49 22.20 52.08
C SER A 362 -24.89 20.73 51.91
N VAL A 363 -25.88 20.24 52.67
CA VAL A 363 -26.43 18.89 52.55
C VAL A 363 -27.14 18.70 51.21
N GLU A 364 -27.93 19.67 50.75
CA GLU A 364 -28.58 19.61 49.44
C GLU A 364 -27.57 19.60 48.29
N GLU A 365 -26.56 20.46 48.33
CA GLU A 365 -25.47 20.50 47.37
C GLU A 365 -24.69 19.16 47.34
N THR A 366 -24.34 18.61 48.49
CA THR A 366 -23.62 17.33 48.59
C THR A 366 -24.47 16.16 48.06
N ARG A 367 -25.78 16.19 48.29
CA ARG A 367 -26.71 15.21 47.74
C ARG A 367 -26.76 15.25 46.22
N PHE A 368 -26.65 16.44 45.63
CA PHE A 368 -26.53 16.60 44.17
C PHE A 368 -25.19 16.08 43.63
N LEU A 369 -24.09 16.36 44.33
CA LEU A 369 -22.73 15.88 43.97
C LEU A 369 -22.59 14.35 44.07
N SER A 370 -23.41 13.69 44.89
CA SER A 370 -23.36 12.24 45.15
C SER A 370 -24.13 11.36 44.14
N ARG A 371 -24.72 11.95 43.09
CA ARG A 371 -25.49 11.19 42.08
C ARG A 371 -24.58 10.34 41.19
N LYS A 372 -24.86 9.03 41.08
CA LYS A 372 -24.04 8.03 40.34
C LYS A 372 -23.90 8.29 38.84
N ASP A 373 -24.89 8.90 38.20
CA ASP A 373 -24.96 8.98 36.72
C ASP A 373 -24.26 10.22 36.12
N ASN A 374 -23.73 11.14 36.94
CA ASN A 374 -23.11 12.38 36.48
C ASN A 374 -21.71 12.21 35.83
N PHE A 375 -21.23 10.96 35.70
CA PHE A 375 -19.82 10.71 35.41
C PHE A 375 -19.50 10.12 34.02
N ASP A 376 -20.49 9.76 33.21
CA ASP A 376 -20.26 9.18 31.88
C ASP A 376 -20.14 10.28 30.78
N PRO A 377 -19.00 10.38 30.07
CA PRO A 377 -18.84 11.28 28.93
C PRO A 377 -19.89 11.11 27.83
N LEU A 378 -20.51 9.93 27.70
CA LEU A 378 -21.54 9.68 26.69
C LEU A 378 -22.73 10.65 26.84
N HIS A 379 -23.08 11.08 28.05
CA HIS A 379 -24.18 12.04 28.22
C HIS A 379 -23.93 13.38 27.50
N LEU A 380 -22.67 13.79 27.37
CA LEU A 380 -22.27 15.07 26.79
C LEU A 380 -22.21 15.06 25.26
N ILE A 381 -22.12 13.89 24.62
CA ILE A 381 -21.97 13.82 23.15
C ILE A 381 -23.22 14.35 22.44
N THR A 382 -24.39 14.22 23.07
CA THR A 382 -25.68 14.63 22.48
C THR A 382 -25.84 16.14 22.37
N GLU A 383 -25.08 16.93 23.15
CA GLU A 383 -25.05 18.40 23.05
C GLU A 383 -24.66 18.90 21.65
N LYS A 384 -23.88 18.09 20.92
CA LYS A 384 -23.42 18.40 19.55
C LYS A 384 -24.06 17.53 18.47
N TYR A 385 -25.17 16.86 18.78
CA TYR A 385 -25.93 16.04 17.84
C TYR A 385 -26.28 16.75 16.53
N SER A 386 -26.58 18.05 16.58
CA SER A 386 -26.85 18.88 15.40
C SER A 386 -25.68 18.91 14.40
N THR A 387 -24.44 18.78 14.87
CA THR A 387 -23.25 18.76 14.02
C THR A 387 -23.21 17.49 13.16
N LEU A 388 -23.56 16.34 13.74
CA LEU A 388 -23.61 15.06 13.06
C LEU A 388 -24.75 15.03 12.03
N ARG A 389 -25.95 15.47 12.45
CA ARG A 389 -27.17 15.50 11.62
C ARG A 389 -27.06 16.38 10.38
N LYS A 390 -26.17 17.39 10.39
CA LYS A 390 -25.95 18.28 9.23
C LYS A 390 -25.49 17.54 7.97
N TYR A 391 -24.73 16.44 8.11
CA TYR A 391 -24.13 15.75 6.97
C TYR A 391 -24.42 14.24 6.93
N ALA A 392 -24.69 13.60 8.07
CA ALA A 392 -24.92 12.15 8.13
C ALA A 392 -26.00 11.64 7.16
N PRO A 393 -27.17 12.32 6.98
CA PRO A 393 -28.17 11.88 6.01
C PRO A 393 -27.62 11.78 4.58
N ARG A 394 -26.89 12.81 4.14
CA ARG A 394 -26.33 12.84 2.79
C ARG A 394 -25.17 11.86 2.63
N MET A 395 -24.34 11.72 3.66
CA MET A 395 -23.25 10.74 3.66
C MET A 395 -23.76 9.31 3.49
N LEU A 396 -24.74 8.90 4.32
CA LEU A 396 -25.33 7.56 4.24
C LEU A 396 -26.14 7.31 2.96
N SER A 397 -26.64 8.38 2.32
CA SER A 397 -27.36 8.24 1.04
C SER A 397 -26.42 8.03 -0.16
N VAL A 398 -25.21 8.60 -0.11
CA VAL A 398 -24.27 8.58 -1.26
C VAL A 398 -23.28 7.43 -1.16
N LEU A 399 -22.82 7.10 0.06
CA LEU A 399 -21.87 6.01 0.26
C LEU A 399 -22.58 4.65 0.20
N GLN A 400 -22.06 3.74 -0.63
CA GLN A 400 -22.56 2.39 -0.77
C GLN A 400 -21.77 1.44 0.12
N PHE A 401 -22.26 1.25 1.35
CA PHE A 401 -21.68 0.32 2.31
C PHE A 401 -22.03 -1.13 1.96
N ARG A 402 -21.07 -2.02 2.17
CA ARG A 402 -21.19 -3.48 2.11
C ARG A 402 -20.57 -4.05 3.38
N ALA A 403 -21.11 -5.17 3.85
CA ALA A 403 -20.68 -5.77 5.11
C ALA A 403 -20.41 -7.27 4.95
N ALA A 404 -19.42 -7.75 5.67
CA ALA A 404 -19.19 -9.17 5.89
C ALA A 404 -20.28 -9.74 6.81
N PRO A 405 -20.48 -11.08 6.83
CA PRO A 405 -21.47 -11.71 7.70
C PRO A 405 -21.38 -11.29 9.18
N ALA A 406 -20.18 -11.03 9.68
CA ALA A 406 -19.94 -10.59 11.06
C ALA A 406 -20.49 -9.18 11.38
N ALA A 407 -20.67 -8.31 10.39
CA ALA A 407 -21.12 -6.92 10.55
C ALA A 407 -22.56 -6.69 10.04
N MET A 408 -23.33 -7.74 9.74
CA MET A 408 -24.69 -7.62 9.21
C MET A 408 -25.63 -6.85 10.13
N GLN A 409 -25.59 -7.10 11.44
CA GLN A 409 -26.40 -6.37 12.42
C GLN A 409 -26.14 -4.84 12.40
N LEU A 410 -24.90 -4.43 12.14
CA LEU A 410 -24.55 -3.02 11.98
C LEU A 410 -25.00 -2.47 10.61
N SER A 411 -24.90 -3.28 9.56
CA SER A 411 -25.42 -2.94 8.23
C SER A 411 -26.92 -2.65 8.27
N ASP A 412 -27.70 -3.54 8.91
CA ASP A 412 -29.15 -3.38 9.07
C ASP A 412 -29.49 -2.13 9.91
N ALA A 413 -28.65 -1.79 10.87
CA ALA A 413 -28.80 -0.58 11.68
C ALA A 413 -28.50 0.70 10.87
N LEU A 414 -27.48 0.66 10.00
CA LEU A 414 -27.20 1.75 9.05
C LEU A 414 -28.37 1.96 8.10
N ASP A 415 -28.96 0.88 7.60
CA ASP A 415 -30.16 0.92 6.76
C ASP A 415 -31.36 1.51 7.51
N THR A 416 -31.55 1.12 8.77
CA THR A 416 -32.58 1.70 9.64
C THR A 416 -32.40 3.21 9.81
N VAL A 417 -31.17 3.67 10.11
CA VAL A 417 -30.85 5.11 10.25
C VAL A 417 -31.06 5.85 8.92
N ARG A 418 -30.65 5.27 7.80
CA ARG A 418 -30.87 5.81 6.46
C ARG A 418 -32.35 5.99 6.15
N ASP A 419 -33.16 4.99 6.47
CA ASP A 419 -34.61 5.02 6.34
C ASP A 419 -35.26 6.06 7.25
N MET A 420 -34.80 6.16 8.49
CA MET A 420 -35.25 7.20 9.43
C MET A 420 -34.97 8.60 8.90
N TYR A 421 -33.83 8.82 8.25
CA TYR A 421 -33.53 10.10 7.61
C TYR A 421 -34.40 10.35 6.39
N ARG A 422 -34.58 9.36 5.52
CA ARG A 422 -35.40 9.47 4.31
C ARG A 422 -36.87 9.76 4.62
N LYS A 423 -37.43 9.04 5.59
CA LYS A 423 -38.84 9.16 6.04
C LYS A 423 -39.04 10.24 7.12
N GLN A 424 -37.96 10.92 7.53
CA GLN A 424 -37.95 11.91 8.61
C GLN A 424 -38.58 11.41 9.94
N LEU A 425 -38.43 10.13 10.25
CA LEU A 425 -38.99 9.52 11.46
C LEU A 425 -38.43 10.21 12.70
N ARG A 426 -39.30 10.45 13.70
CA ARG A 426 -38.92 11.09 14.98
C ARG A 426 -38.38 10.09 16.00
N LYS A 427 -38.85 8.84 15.97
CA LYS A 427 -38.46 7.75 16.87
C LYS A 427 -37.76 6.63 16.09
N VAL A 428 -36.91 5.87 16.78
CA VAL A 428 -36.32 4.64 16.24
C VAL A 428 -37.39 3.55 16.21
N PRO A 429 -37.55 2.78 15.11
CA PRO A 429 -38.48 1.66 15.07
C PRO A 429 -38.17 0.62 16.16
N PRO A 430 -39.18 -0.01 16.79
CA PRO A 430 -38.94 -1.09 17.77
C PRO A 430 -38.20 -2.30 17.19
N SER A 431 -38.31 -2.53 15.88
CA SER A 431 -37.61 -3.59 15.15
C SER A 431 -36.16 -3.25 14.79
N ALA A 432 -35.65 -2.09 15.20
CA ALA A 432 -34.29 -1.68 14.89
C ALA A 432 -33.27 -2.66 15.51
N PRO A 433 -32.22 -3.05 14.77
CA PRO A 433 -31.18 -3.93 15.30
C PRO A 433 -30.50 -3.31 16.51
N ILE A 434 -30.26 -4.13 17.54
CA ILE A 434 -29.57 -3.72 18.78
C ILE A 434 -28.36 -4.61 19.11
N GLY A 435 -28.17 -5.70 18.36
CA GLY A 435 -27.11 -6.70 18.65
C GLY A 435 -25.69 -6.17 18.47
N PHE A 436 -25.50 -5.13 17.66
CA PHE A 436 -24.19 -4.49 17.44
C PHE A 436 -23.80 -3.51 18.56
N ILE A 437 -24.74 -3.11 19.44
CA ILE A 437 -24.53 -2.06 20.44
C ILE A 437 -23.58 -2.56 21.53
N PRO A 438 -22.42 -1.92 21.75
CA PRO A 438 -21.50 -2.29 22.82
C PRO A 438 -22.12 -2.09 24.20
N GLU A 439 -21.67 -2.87 25.18
CA GLU A 439 -22.23 -2.85 26.55
C GLU A 439 -22.17 -1.45 27.20
N SER A 440 -21.14 -0.66 26.90
CA SER A 440 -21.00 0.73 27.37
C SER A 440 -22.11 1.66 26.86
N TRP A 441 -22.69 1.38 25.70
CA TRP A 441 -23.76 2.19 25.10
C TRP A 441 -25.16 1.72 25.51
N ARG A 442 -25.32 0.46 25.91
CA ARG A 442 -26.66 -0.13 26.13
C ARG A 442 -27.52 0.66 27.09
N LYS A 443 -26.95 1.13 28.21
CA LYS A 443 -27.66 1.89 29.24
C LYS A 443 -28.20 3.23 28.75
N VAL A 444 -27.52 3.86 27.78
CA VAL A 444 -27.93 5.17 27.23
C VAL A 444 -28.77 5.05 25.97
N VAL A 445 -28.59 3.97 25.19
CA VAL A 445 -29.36 3.73 23.96
C VAL A 445 -30.71 3.07 24.26
N ILE A 446 -30.75 2.10 25.17
CA ILE A 446 -31.96 1.33 25.50
C ILE A 446 -32.53 1.90 26.80
N THR A 447 -33.67 2.58 26.69
CA THR A 447 -34.38 3.17 27.82
C THR A 447 -35.69 2.42 28.11
N PRO A 448 -36.29 2.56 29.31
CA PRO A 448 -37.60 1.98 29.60
C PRO A 448 -38.70 2.42 28.62
N THR A 449 -38.54 3.59 27.99
CA THR A 449 -39.49 4.15 27.02
C THR A 449 -39.22 3.76 25.56
N GLY A 450 -38.19 2.95 25.32
CA GLY A 450 -37.74 2.52 23.99
C GLY A 450 -36.31 2.96 23.68
N ILE A 451 -35.95 2.93 22.39
CA ILE A 451 -34.60 3.27 21.93
C ILE A 451 -34.45 4.80 21.79
N ASP A 452 -33.46 5.38 22.47
CA ASP A 452 -33.12 6.79 22.29
C ASP A 452 -32.46 7.02 20.94
N ARG A 453 -33.08 7.88 20.13
CA ARG A 453 -32.63 8.18 18.78
C ARG A 453 -31.23 8.78 18.70
N LYS A 454 -30.90 9.74 19.57
CA LYS A 454 -29.64 10.48 19.47
C LYS A 454 -28.49 9.53 19.79
N TYR A 455 -28.63 8.75 20.85
CA TYR A 455 -27.63 7.76 21.23
C TYR A 455 -27.53 6.63 20.20
N TYR A 456 -28.65 6.16 19.66
CA TYR A 456 -28.65 5.14 18.61
C TYR A 456 -27.90 5.61 17.36
N GLU A 457 -28.21 6.80 16.84
CA GLU A 457 -27.52 7.33 15.64
C GLU A 457 -26.01 7.55 15.89
N PHE A 458 -25.62 8.05 17.07
CA PHE A 458 -24.20 8.18 17.43
C PHE A 458 -23.51 6.82 17.55
N CYS A 459 -24.18 5.84 18.14
CA CYS A 459 -23.66 4.48 18.30
C CYS A 459 -23.43 3.83 16.94
N VAL A 460 -24.44 3.84 16.06
CA VAL A 460 -24.34 3.30 14.68
C VAL A 460 -23.16 3.92 13.92
N LEU A 461 -23.04 5.25 13.95
CA LEU A 461 -21.98 5.96 13.22
C LEU A 461 -20.60 5.77 13.87
N ASN A 462 -20.52 5.58 15.19
CA ASN A 462 -19.28 5.23 15.88
C ASN A 462 -18.82 3.79 15.56
N GLU A 463 -19.74 2.83 15.58
CA GLU A 463 -19.43 1.44 15.27
C GLU A 463 -19.08 1.24 13.78
N LEU A 464 -19.68 2.02 12.87
CA LEU A 464 -19.29 2.07 11.46
C LEU A 464 -17.79 2.36 11.30
N LYS A 465 -17.25 3.32 12.05
CA LYS A 465 -15.80 3.60 12.05
C LYS A 465 -14.97 2.38 12.48
N GLY A 466 -15.45 1.62 13.48
CA GLY A 466 -14.80 0.39 13.91
C GLY A 466 -14.78 -0.66 12.80
N ALA A 467 -15.94 -0.93 12.20
CA ALA A 467 -16.12 -1.94 11.15
C ALA A 467 -15.36 -1.60 9.85
N LEU A 468 -15.28 -0.32 9.48
CA LEU A 468 -14.46 0.13 8.36
C LEU A 468 -12.96 -0.11 8.60
N ARG A 469 -12.48 0.01 9.84
CA ARG A 469 -11.07 -0.20 10.19
C ARG A 469 -10.69 -1.67 10.27
N SER A 470 -11.59 -2.53 10.73
CA SER A 470 -11.40 -3.98 10.75
C SER A 470 -11.53 -4.61 9.37
N GLY A 471 -12.21 -3.94 8.43
CA GLY A 471 -12.53 -4.47 7.11
C GLY A 471 -13.82 -5.30 7.09
N ASP A 472 -14.56 -5.35 8.20
CA ASP A 472 -15.86 -6.03 8.25
C ASP A 472 -16.94 -5.24 7.49
N THR A 473 -16.72 -3.95 7.26
CA THR A 473 -17.49 -3.11 6.35
C THR A 473 -16.54 -2.46 5.34
N TRP A 474 -16.97 -2.39 4.07
CA TRP A 474 -16.26 -1.69 3.01
C TRP A 474 -17.21 -0.80 2.20
N VAL A 475 -16.65 0.11 1.41
CA VAL A 475 -17.40 1.10 0.64
C VAL A 475 -17.05 0.95 -0.85
N LYS A 476 -18.06 0.74 -1.70
CA LYS A 476 -17.85 0.69 -3.16
C LYS A 476 -17.22 2.01 -3.62
N GLY A 477 -16.17 1.92 -4.44
CA GLY A 477 -15.44 3.08 -4.96
C GLY A 477 -14.31 3.58 -4.08
N SER A 478 -14.18 3.12 -2.83
CA SER A 478 -13.08 3.47 -1.93
C SER A 478 -11.73 2.86 -2.37
N ARG A 479 -10.63 3.53 -2.05
CA ARG A 479 -9.28 2.95 -2.19
C ARG A 479 -8.78 2.35 -0.88
N ARG A 480 -9.05 2.98 0.26
CA ARG A 480 -8.58 2.52 1.58
C ARG A 480 -9.51 1.55 2.28
N TYR A 481 -10.81 1.64 2.00
CA TYR A 481 -11.88 0.88 2.63
C TYR A 481 -12.61 0.03 1.60
N ARG A 482 -11.88 -0.68 0.73
CA ARG A 482 -12.46 -1.64 -0.24
C ARG A 482 -12.45 -3.06 0.32
N ASN A 483 -13.11 -3.99 -0.37
CA ASN A 483 -13.05 -5.39 0.02
C ASN A 483 -11.59 -5.89 -0.07
N PHE A 484 -11.18 -6.70 0.90
CA PHE A 484 -9.87 -7.33 0.90
C PHE A 484 -9.67 -8.23 -0.33
N ASP A 485 -10.72 -8.94 -0.74
CA ASP A 485 -10.66 -9.86 -1.89
C ASP A 485 -10.38 -9.12 -3.20
N ASP A 486 -10.74 -7.83 -3.30
CA ASP A 486 -10.46 -6.99 -4.48
C ASP A 486 -8.96 -6.72 -4.68
N TYR A 487 -8.10 -7.04 -3.70
CA TYR A 487 -6.64 -6.95 -3.84
C TYR A 487 -6.00 -8.26 -4.28
N LEU A 488 -6.75 -9.36 -4.26
CA LEU A 488 -6.26 -10.69 -4.64
C LEU A 488 -6.45 -10.92 -6.14
N ILE A 489 -5.76 -11.92 -6.67
CA ILE A 489 -6.02 -12.41 -8.03
C ILE A 489 -7.45 -13.00 -8.02
N PRO A 490 -8.34 -12.62 -8.97
CA PRO A 490 -9.65 -13.22 -9.09
C PRO A 490 -9.56 -14.75 -9.13
N SER A 491 -10.48 -15.44 -8.49
CA SER A 491 -10.45 -16.91 -8.39
C SER A 491 -10.36 -17.59 -9.76
N ASP A 492 -11.11 -17.09 -10.75
CA ASP A 492 -11.09 -17.62 -12.11
C ASP A 492 -9.72 -17.44 -12.80
N ASP A 493 -9.07 -16.29 -12.61
CA ASP A 493 -7.75 -15.99 -13.15
C ASP A 493 -6.67 -16.82 -12.43
N PHE A 494 -6.82 -17.02 -11.12
CA PHE A 494 -5.94 -17.87 -10.33
C PHE A 494 -6.03 -19.32 -10.78
N GLU A 495 -7.25 -19.86 -10.93
CA GLU A 495 -7.46 -21.23 -11.40
C GLU A 495 -6.92 -21.43 -12.82
N LYS A 496 -7.10 -20.45 -13.70
CA LYS A 496 -6.52 -20.49 -15.05
C LYS A 496 -4.99 -20.52 -15.00
N SER A 497 -4.39 -19.62 -14.22
CA SER A 497 -2.93 -19.55 -14.07
C SER A 497 -2.36 -20.83 -13.45
N LEU A 498 -3.09 -21.45 -12.53
CA LEU A 498 -2.74 -22.73 -11.92
C LEU A 498 -2.79 -23.86 -12.95
N ARG A 499 -3.86 -23.96 -13.75
CA ARG A 499 -4.01 -24.97 -14.82
C ARG A 499 -2.92 -24.85 -15.89
N ASP A 500 -2.56 -23.63 -16.26
CA ASP A 500 -1.57 -23.36 -17.31
C ASP A 500 -0.12 -23.42 -16.79
N ASN A 501 0.08 -23.70 -15.49
CA ASN A 501 1.38 -23.66 -14.79
C ASN A 501 2.12 -22.31 -14.98
N GLN A 502 1.36 -21.22 -15.00
CA GLN A 502 1.81 -19.84 -15.21
C GLN A 502 1.81 -19.01 -13.92
N LEU A 503 1.66 -19.64 -12.76
CA LEU A 503 1.80 -18.93 -11.49
C LEU A 503 3.24 -18.41 -11.34
N PRO A 504 3.44 -17.12 -11.01
CA PRO A 504 4.77 -16.53 -10.86
C PRO A 504 5.38 -16.92 -9.50
N LEU A 505 5.44 -18.22 -9.22
CA LEU A 505 6.03 -18.79 -8.03
C LEU A 505 7.38 -19.40 -8.40
N ALA A 506 8.42 -19.06 -7.65
CA ALA A 506 9.75 -19.67 -7.79
C ALA A 506 9.81 -21.10 -7.22
N VAL A 507 8.67 -21.65 -6.78
CA VAL A 507 8.54 -22.94 -6.11
C VAL A 507 7.38 -23.71 -6.74
N PRO A 508 7.37 -25.06 -6.64
CA PRO A 508 6.24 -25.87 -7.06
C PRO A 508 4.92 -25.36 -6.47
N ALA A 509 3.89 -25.28 -7.31
CA ALA A 509 2.56 -24.86 -6.87
C ALA A 509 1.85 -25.96 -6.03
N ASP A 510 2.25 -27.22 -6.21
CA ASP A 510 1.75 -28.33 -5.41
C ASP A 510 2.40 -28.36 -4.02
N CYS A 511 1.56 -28.32 -2.99
CA CYS A 511 2.00 -28.28 -1.59
C CYS A 511 2.77 -29.54 -1.18
N HIS A 512 2.34 -30.72 -1.64
CA HIS A 512 2.98 -31.97 -1.29
C HIS A 512 4.34 -32.10 -1.95
N GLU A 513 4.45 -31.74 -3.23
CA GLU A 513 5.71 -31.67 -3.97
C GLU A 513 6.68 -30.67 -3.34
N TYR A 514 6.19 -29.47 -2.99
CA TYR A 514 6.99 -28.46 -2.30
C TYR A 514 7.52 -28.99 -0.96
N ILE A 515 6.66 -29.52 -0.10
CA ILE A 515 7.05 -30.05 1.21
C ILE A 515 8.03 -31.21 1.04
N LYS A 516 7.76 -32.14 0.12
CA LYS A 516 8.65 -33.27 -0.16
C LYS A 516 10.03 -32.78 -0.60
N SER A 517 10.10 -31.82 -1.53
CA SER A 517 11.36 -31.24 -2.00
C SER A 517 12.14 -30.58 -0.86
N ARG A 518 11.46 -29.88 0.05
CA ARG A 518 12.07 -29.22 1.21
C ARG A 518 12.55 -30.22 2.25
N LEU A 519 11.79 -31.29 2.50
CA LEU A 519 12.19 -32.38 3.41
C LEU A 519 13.38 -33.17 2.85
N THR A 520 13.40 -33.46 1.56
CA THR A 520 14.55 -34.11 0.92
C THR A 520 15.79 -33.24 0.97
N LEU A 521 15.66 -31.94 0.67
CA LEU A 521 16.76 -30.99 0.81
C LEU A 521 17.25 -30.89 2.26
N LEU A 522 16.33 -30.83 3.23
CA LEU A 522 16.66 -30.79 4.65
C LEU A 522 17.42 -32.05 5.07
N ALA A 523 16.93 -33.24 4.69
CA ALA A 523 17.60 -34.50 4.99
C ALA A 523 19.02 -34.53 4.42
N SER A 524 19.20 -34.16 3.16
CA SER A 524 20.50 -34.07 2.51
C SER A 524 21.44 -33.07 3.21
N ARG A 525 20.94 -31.90 3.63
CA ARG A 525 21.74 -30.91 4.37
C ARG A 525 22.09 -31.40 5.79
N LEU A 526 21.20 -32.13 6.45
CA LEU A 526 21.49 -32.73 7.76
C LEU A 526 22.57 -33.81 7.64
N GLU A 527 22.55 -34.63 6.59
CA GLU A 527 23.61 -35.61 6.33
C GLU A 527 24.96 -34.93 6.07
N GLU A 528 24.99 -33.87 5.26
CA GLU A 528 26.18 -33.05 5.01
C GLU A 528 26.74 -32.43 6.29
N VAL A 529 25.87 -31.78 7.09
CA VAL A 529 26.25 -31.20 8.39
C VAL A 529 26.77 -32.26 9.35
N ASN A 530 26.14 -33.44 9.40
CA ASN A 530 26.59 -34.53 10.26
C ASN A 530 27.96 -35.08 9.84
N ALA A 531 28.20 -35.22 8.53
CA ALA A 531 29.50 -35.62 8.01
C ALA A 531 30.59 -34.59 8.36
N MET A 532 30.31 -33.29 8.18
CA MET A 532 31.23 -32.21 8.57
C MET A 532 31.46 -32.15 10.08
N ALA A 533 30.43 -32.41 10.90
CA ALA A 533 30.54 -32.46 12.35
C ALA A 533 31.49 -33.57 12.81
N LEU A 534 31.37 -34.77 12.22
CA LEU A 534 32.25 -35.90 12.50
C LEU A 534 33.69 -35.66 12.06
N ALA A 535 33.89 -34.91 10.96
CA ALA A 535 35.21 -34.55 10.45
C ALA A 535 35.86 -33.36 11.20
N GLY A 536 35.09 -32.61 12.00
CA GLY A 536 35.56 -31.37 12.62
C GLY A 536 35.65 -30.19 11.65
N ASP A 537 34.99 -30.28 10.50
CA ASP A 537 35.07 -29.32 9.39
C ASP A 537 33.92 -28.29 9.39
N LEU A 538 33.07 -28.27 10.43
CA LEU A 538 31.99 -27.31 10.51
C LEU A 538 32.55 -25.88 10.67
N PRO A 539 32.27 -24.96 9.75
CA PRO A 539 32.69 -23.57 9.89
C PRO A 539 31.95 -22.96 11.08
N ASP A 540 32.68 -22.20 11.90
CA ASP A 540 32.11 -21.42 13.00
C ASP A 540 31.38 -22.23 14.10
N VAL A 541 31.59 -23.55 14.14
CA VAL A 541 31.02 -24.45 15.16
C VAL A 541 32.13 -25.30 15.79
N ASP A 542 32.18 -25.29 17.13
CA ASP A 542 33.06 -26.12 17.93
C ASP A 542 32.21 -27.10 18.76
N ILE A 543 32.42 -28.40 18.56
CA ILE A 543 31.71 -29.47 19.25
C ILE A 543 32.71 -30.16 20.18
N SER A 544 32.49 -30.03 21.49
CA SER A 544 33.36 -30.62 22.52
C SER A 544 32.55 -31.32 23.62
N ASP A 545 33.22 -32.03 24.52
CA ASP A 545 32.61 -32.67 25.70
C ASP A 545 31.89 -31.67 26.64
N LYS A 546 32.16 -30.36 26.49
CA LYS A 546 31.52 -29.28 27.24
C LYS A 546 30.24 -28.74 26.56
N GLY A 547 29.93 -29.20 25.36
CA GLY A 547 28.76 -28.81 24.57
C GLY A 547 29.09 -28.24 23.19
N VAL A 548 28.08 -27.72 22.52
CA VAL A 548 28.16 -27.12 21.19
C VAL A 548 28.30 -25.59 21.33
N LYS A 549 29.36 -25.04 20.75
CA LYS A 549 29.57 -23.59 20.65
C LYS A 549 29.42 -23.18 19.18
N ILE A 550 28.46 -22.30 18.91
CA ILE A 550 28.21 -21.74 17.58
C ILE A 550 28.58 -20.26 17.63
N THR A 551 29.46 -19.80 16.74
CA THR A 551 29.76 -18.38 16.61
C THR A 551 28.51 -17.66 16.11
N PRO A 552 28.14 -16.50 16.68
CA PRO A 552 27.02 -15.72 16.18
C PRO A 552 27.19 -15.41 14.70
N LEU A 553 26.12 -15.59 13.91
CA LEU A 553 26.13 -15.20 12.51
C LEU A 553 26.31 -13.68 12.42
N ASP A 554 27.29 -13.24 11.62
CA ASP A 554 27.36 -11.87 11.20
C ASP A 554 26.12 -11.54 10.35
N ASN A 555 25.55 -10.36 10.58
CA ASN A 555 24.38 -9.93 9.82
C ASN A 555 24.76 -9.71 8.35
N SER A 556 24.53 -10.73 7.52
CA SER A 556 24.79 -10.71 6.08
C SER A 556 23.73 -9.96 5.28
N VAL A 557 22.65 -9.50 5.93
CA VAL A 557 21.62 -8.68 5.30
C VAL A 557 22.19 -7.26 5.12
N PRO A 558 22.37 -6.77 3.89
CA PRO A 558 22.85 -5.42 3.66
C PRO A 558 21.94 -4.41 4.37
N SER A 559 22.51 -3.39 5.02
CA SER A 559 21.72 -2.33 5.67
C SER A 559 20.72 -1.66 4.72
N ALA A 560 21.02 -1.67 3.41
CA ALA A 560 20.16 -1.22 2.33
C ALA A 560 18.88 -2.07 2.13
N ALA A 561 18.81 -3.31 2.61
CA ALA A 561 17.65 -4.20 2.45
C ALA A 561 16.50 -3.89 3.43
N SER A 562 16.82 -3.36 4.62
CA SER A 562 15.80 -3.00 5.63
C SER A 562 14.77 -1.98 5.10
N PRO A 563 15.17 -0.89 4.42
CA PRO A 563 14.24 0.02 3.74
C PRO A 563 13.31 -0.64 2.72
N PHE A 564 13.77 -1.66 1.99
CA PHE A 564 12.92 -2.40 1.04
C PHE A 564 11.91 -3.29 1.76
N GLY A 565 12.32 -3.91 2.87
CA GLY A 565 11.41 -4.64 3.76
C GLY A 565 10.25 -3.75 4.21
N ASP A 566 10.56 -2.57 4.75
CA ASP A 566 9.55 -1.60 5.18
C ASP A 566 8.64 -1.14 4.02
N LEU A 567 9.23 -0.92 2.84
CA LEU A 567 8.51 -0.49 1.65
C LEU A 567 7.53 -1.56 1.15
N VAL A 568 7.94 -2.83 1.14
CA VAL A 568 7.09 -3.99 0.79
C VAL A 568 6.00 -4.19 1.85
N TYR A 569 6.35 -4.10 3.14
CA TYR A 569 5.38 -4.18 4.24
C TYR A 569 4.31 -3.08 4.17
N GLY A 570 4.65 -1.90 3.63
CA GLY A 570 3.73 -0.78 3.44
C GLY A 570 2.88 -0.83 2.15
N MET A 571 3.12 -1.78 1.23
CA MET A 571 2.33 -1.91 -0.01
C MET A 571 0.92 -2.50 0.18
N PRO A 572 0.69 -3.55 0.99
CA PRO A 572 -0.66 -4.04 1.23
C PRO A 572 -1.45 -3.06 2.11
N PRO A 573 -2.80 -2.99 1.94
CA PRO A 573 -3.64 -2.23 2.85
C PRO A 573 -3.42 -2.76 4.27
N HIS A 574 -3.05 -1.88 5.20
CA HIS A 574 -3.07 -2.22 6.62
C HIS A 574 -4.54 -2.17 7.08
N PRO A 575 -5.21 -3.30 7.38
CA PRO A 575 -6.36 -3.21 8.26
C PRO A 575 -5.84 -2.58 9.54
N LYS A 576 -6.36 -1.39 9.89
CA LYS A 576 -6.06 -0.74 11.17
C LYS A 576 -6.66 -1.64 12.23
N ARG A 577 -5.90 -2.64 12.69
CA ARG A 577 -6.32 -3.62 13.69
C ARG A 577 -6.87 -2.86 14.89
N GLY A 578 -8.19 -2.85 15.02
CA GLY A 578 -8.85 -2.47 16.26
C GLY A 578 -8.59 -3.53 17.34
N PRO A 579 -8.81 -3.24 18.63
CA PRO A 579 -8.45 -4.13 19.72
C PRO A 579 -9.30 -5.42 19.82
N LEU A 580 -10.22 -5.67 18.90
CA LEU A 580 -11.20 -6.77 19.00
C LEU A 580 -11.18 -7.58 17.70
N GLY A 581 -10.84 -8.87 17.81
CA GLY A 581 -10.86 -9.83 16.71
C GLY A 581 -9.48 -10.34 16.32
N LYS A 582 -8.96 -11.30 17.09
CA LYS A 582 -7.78 -12.11 16.72
C LYS A 582 -8.12 -13.02 15.52
N ARG A 583 -8.20 -12.48 14.31
CA ARG A 583 -7.85 -13.27 13.11
C ARG A 583 -6.37 -13.05 12.85
N LYS A 584 -5.53 -13.92 13.41
CA LYS A 584 -4.12 -14.03 13.01
C LYS A 584 -4.10 -14.54 11.57
N ILE A 585 -4.19 -13.65 10.59
CA ILE A 585 -3.52 -13.89 9.32
C ILE A 585 -2.08 -13.50 9.58
N SER A 586 -1.28 -14.50 9.91
CA SER A 586 0.16 -14.40 9.97
C SER A 586 0.63 -14.07 8.57
N TYR A 587 1.02 -12.82 8.32
CA TYR A 587 1.90 -12.55 7.19
C TYR A 587 3.18 -13.34 7.48
N VAL A 588 3.37 -14.45 6.79
CA VAL A 588 4.64 -15.17 6.77
C VAL A 588 5.67 -14.12 6.35
N LYS A 589 6.61 -13.79 7.24
CA LYS A 589 7.78 -12.99 6.88
C LYS A 589 8.40 -13.69 5.67
N PRO A 590 8.48 -13.05 4.49
CA PRO A 590 9.40 -13.54 3.48
C PRO A 590 10.78 -13.35 4.10
N VAL A 591 11.42 -14.48 4.40
CA VAL A 591 12.86 -14.52 4.67
C VAL A 591 13.48 -14.28 3.30
N PHE A 592 13.81 -13.03 3.01
CA PHE A 592 14.68 -12.67 1.90
C PHE A 592 16.13 -12.89 2.32
#